data_AF-A0AAD7UNP3-F1
#
_entry.id   AF-A0AAD7UNP3-F1
#
_cell.length_a   1.000
_cell.length_b   1.000
_cell.length_c   1.000
_cell.angle_alpha   90.00
_cell.angle_beta   90.00
_cell.angle_gamma   90.00
#
_symmetry.space_group_name_H-M   'P 1'
#
loop_
_entity.id
_entity.type
_entity.pdbx_description
1 polymer ?
#
loop_
_entity_poly.entity_id
_entity_poly.type
_entity_poly.pdbx_seq_one_letter_code
_entity_poly.pdbx_strand_id
1 'polypeptide(L)'
;MMLRSLLVLALCTAFQAPSPVAVVRRDVARSLFGGAPPPSEPAPPSGGKTMTIPGLGTITEEEMRLAMEFRQKMAERMAAIVVEGTALGGKVKVSYDGQGQPIKVEISDDAIKEGETAISAAVVDAAKKAQQESLVKMKQTMMSMQQEIAQQMQAQMGDKK
;
A
#
# COMPACT_ATOMS: atom_id res chain seq x y z
N MET A 1 24.67 25.88 -52.36
CA MET A 1 23.19 25.84 -52.50
C MET A 1 22.80 24.46 -53.00
N MET A 2 21.69 23.92 -52.47
CA MET A 2 20.99 22.68 -52.87
C MET A 2 21.67 21.35 -52.49
N LEU A 3 21.01 20.30 -52.01
CA LEU A 3 19.66 20.12 -51.47
C LEU A 3 19.63 18.70 -50.84
N ARG A 4 19.20 18.64 -49.58
CA ARG A 4 18.47 17.58 -48.83
C ARG A 4 18.44 16.12 -49.33
N SER A 5 18.52 15.24 -48.33
CA SER A 5 17.59 14.13 -48.01
C SER A 5 18.03 12.67 -48.23
N LEU A 6 17.98 11.95 -47.09
CA LEU A 6 17.47 10.58 -46.89
C LEU A 6 18.22 9.39 -47.54
N LEU A 7 18.88 8.56 -46.71
CA LEU A 7 18.58 7.12 -46.51
C LEU A 7 19.63 6.52 -45.54
N VAL A 8 19.21 6.06 -44.35
CA VAL A 8 19.16 4.63 -43.94
C VAL A 8 20.53 4.05 -43.54
N LEU A 9 20.76 3.93 -42.23
CA LEU A 9 20.48 2.73 -41.42
C LEU A 9 21.48 1.60 -41.71
N ALA A 10 22.58 1.56 -40.95
CA ALA A 10 23.30 0.33 -40.61
C ALA A 10 24.53 0.69 -39.79
N LEU A 11 24.41 0.95 -38.49
CA LEU A 11 25.57 0.77 -37.63
C LEU A 11 25.12 0.41 -36.20
N CYS A 12 25.36 -0.87 -35.89
CA CYS A 12 25.65 -1.39 -34.56
C CYS A 12 24.51 -1.39 -33.52
N THR A 13 23.51 -2.23 -33.75
CA THR A 13 22.82 -2.90 -32.63
C THR A 13 23.79 -3.89 -32.00
N ALA A 14 24.51 -3.45 -30.96
CA ALA A 14 25.19 -4.34 -30.04
C ALA A 14 24.12 -5.14 -29.28
N PHE A 15 23.81 -6.33 -29.80
CA PHE A 15 23.06 -7.36 -29.10
C PHE A 15 23.97 -7.92 -28.01
N GLN A 16 23.97 -7.25 -26.86
CA GLN A 16 24.65 -7.72 -25.67
C GLN A 16 23.86 -8.91 -25.13
N ALA A 17 24.37 -10.11 -25.39
CA ALA A 17 23.87 -11.34 -24.79
C ALA A 17 23.91 -11.21 -23.25
N PRO A 18 22.85 -11.61 -22.53
CA PRO A 18 22.92 -11.70 -21.08
C PRO A 18 23.87 -12.84 -20.71
N SER A 19 25.02 -12.49 -20.12
CA SER A 19 25.86 -13.47 -19.43
C SER A 19 25.03 -14.14 -18.32
N PRO A 20 25.08 -15.47 -18.16
CA PRO A 20 24.40 -16.13 -17.05
C PRO A 20 25.05 -15.67 -15.75
N VAL A 21 24.37 -14.80 -15.00
CA VAL A 21 24.74 -14.50 -13.63
C VAL A 21 24.50 -15.79 -12.84
N ALA A 22 25.58 -16.48 -12.50
CA ALA A 22 25.54 -17.58 -11.55
C ALA A 22 25.05 -17.03 -10.21
N VAL A 23 23.77 -17.24 -9.92
CA VAL A 23 23.20 -16.98 -8.60
C VAL A 23 23.84 -17.98 -7.65
N VAL A 24 24.89 -17.54 -6.95
CA VAL A 24 25.40 -18.24 -5.77
C VAL A 24 24.29 -18.19 -4.73
N ARG A 25 23.43 -19.21 -4.71
CA ARG A 25 22.54 -19.46 -3.59
C ARG A 25 23.45 -19.81 -2.42
N ARG A 26 23.66 -18.86 -1.50
CA ARG A 26 24.12 -19.22 -0.16
C ARG A 26 23.00 -20.05 0.45
N ASP A 27 23.25 -21.34 0.57
CA ASP A 27 22.50 -22.22 1.48
C ASP A 27 22.70 -21.69 2.89
N VAL A 28 21.87 -20.71 3.26
CA VAL A 28 21.67 -20.35 4.66
C VAL A 28 20.69 -21.37 5.22
N ALA A 29 21.20 -22.58 5.46
CA ALA A 29 20.62 -23.50 6.43
C ALA A 29 20.83 -22.90 7.82
N ARG A 30 20.05 -21.86 8.13
CA ARG A 30 19.78 -21.40 9.49
C ARG A 30 18.28 -21.26 9.61
N SER A 31 17.64 -22.35 10.02
CA SER A 31 16.35 -22.30 10.69
C SER A 31 16.50 -21.40 11.93
N LEU A 32 16.17 -20.11 11.76
CA LEU A 32 16.18 -19.09 12.81
C LEU A 32 14.96 -19.16 13.74
N PHE A 33 14.12 -20.19 13.60
CA PHE A 33 13.17 -20.63 14.61
C PHE A 33 13.29 -22.15 14.71
N GLY A 34 13.35 -22.65 15.95
CA GLY A 34 13.77 -23.99 16.33
C GLY A 34 13.12 -25.13 15.52
N GLY A 35 13.91 -26.19 15.33
CA GLY A 35 13.52 -27.38 14.59
C GLY A 35 12.30 -28.07 15.19
N ALA A 36 11.29 -28.29 14.35
CA ALA A 36 10.19 -29.18 14.63
C ALA A 36 10.44 -30.54 13.93
N PRO A 37 10.19 -31.68 14.60
CA PRO A 37 10.25 -33.00 13.97
C PRO A 37 9.15 -33.16 12.89
N PRO A 38 9.35 -34.06 11.92
CA PRO A 38 8.48 -34.21 10.75
C PRO A 38 7.04 -34.60 11.15
N PRO A 39 6.02 -34.16 10.38
CA PRO A 39 4.62 -34.38 10.72
C PRO A 39 4.26 -35.86 10.58
N SER A 40 3.85 -36.46 11.70
CA SER A 40 3.12 -37.74 11.72
C SER A 40 1.67 -37.52 11.30
N GLU A 41 1.29 -38.14 10.19
CA GLU A 41 -0.05 -38.47 9.65
C GLU A 41 -1.18 -37.40 9.67
N PRO A 42 -1.97 -37.29 8.58
CA PRO A 42 -3.08 -36.34 8.52
C PRO A 42 -4.23 -36.81 9.43
N ALA A 43 -4.50 -36.04 10.49
CA ALA A 43 -5.73 -36.19 11.25
C ALA A 43 -6.95 -35.84 10.36
N PRO A 44 -8.08 -36.55 10.49
CA PRO A 44 -9.26 -36.31 9.66
C PRO A 44 -9.82 -34.90 9.91
N PRO A 45 -10.44 -34.26 8.90
CA PRO A 45 -11.07 -32.97 9.07
C PRO A 45 -12.27 -33.12 10.01
N SER A 46 -12.06 -32.79 11.28
CA SER A 46 -13.13 -32.65 12.27
C SER A 46 -13.97 -31.44 11.88
N GLY A 47 -15.03 -31.69 11.12
CA GLY A 47 -16.13 -30.75 10.93
C GLY A 47 -16.72 -30.37 12.28
N GLY A 48 -16.45 -29.14 12.71
CA GLY A 48 -16.95 -28.57 13.96
C GLY A 48 -16.79 -27.06 13.90
N LYS A 49 -17.91 -26.36 14.08
CA LYS A 49 -18.20 -24.96 13.71
C LYS A 49 -17.53 -23.90 14.60
N THR A 50 -16.30 -24.13 15.05
CA THR A 50 -15.56 -23.24 15.95
C THR A 50 -14.06 -23.42 15.71
N MET A 51 -13.40 -22.44 15.10
CA MET A 51 -11.94 -22.39 15.04
C MET A 51 -11.41 -21.88 16.38
N THR A 52 -10.83 -22.78 17.19
CA THR A 52 -10.09 -22.39 18.39
C THR A 52 -8.70 -21.93 17.97
N ILE A 53 -8.38 -20.64 18.10
CA ILE A 53 -7.01 -20.15 17.89
C ILE A 53 -6.21 -20.48 19.16
N PRO A 54 -5.12 -21.28 19.08
CA PRO A 54 -4.31 -21.62 20.25
C PRO A 54 -3.82 -20.33 20.95
N GLY A 55 -4.19 -20.16 22.22
CA GLY A 55 -3.80 -19.00 23.03
C GLY A 55 -4.79 -17.81 23.05
N LEU A 56 -5.90 -17.83 22.29
CA LEU A 56 -6.85 -16.70 22.25
C LEU A 56 -8.32 -17.03 22.58
N GLY A 57 -8.65 -18.27 22.94
CA GLY A 57 -10.03 -18.70 23.24
C GLY A 57 -10.88 -19.00 21.99
N THR A 58 -12.14 -19.35 22.20
CA THR A 58 -13.10 -19.65 21.12
C THR A 58 -13.67 -18.35 20.56
N ILE A 59 -13.28 -17.98 19.34
CA ILE A 59 -13.86 -16.83 18.64
C ILE A 59 -15.22 -17.29 18.10
N THR A 60 -16.28 -16.56 18.44
CA THR A 60 -17.60 -16.86 17.88
C THR A 60 -17.66 -16.45 16.41
N GLU A 61 -18.48 -17.13 15.61
CA GLU A 61 -18.65 -16.85 14.18
C GLU A 61 -19.14 -15.40 13.93
N GLU A 62 -19.94 -14.88 14.86
CA GLU A 62 -20.45 -13.51 14.90
C GLU A 62 -19.32 -12.48 15.10
N GLU A 63 -18.41 -12.70 16.05
CA GLU A 63 -17.27 -11.79 16.30
C GLU A 63 -16.29 -11.78 15.13
N MET A 64 -16.06 -12.94 14.50
CA MET A 64 -15.22 -13.04 13.32
C MET A 64 -15.83 -12.30 12.12
N ARG A 65 -17.14 -12.45 11.91
CA ARG A 65 -17.86 -11.75 10.84
C ARG A 65 -17.85 -10.23 11.07
N LEU A 66 -18.13 -9.78 12.29
CA LEU A 66 -18.06 -8.36 12.64
C LEU A 66 -16.65 -7.78 12.42
N ALA A 67 -15.59 -8.53 12.80
CA ALA A 67 -14.21 -8.12 12.56
C ALA A 67 -13.87 -8.03 11.07
N MET A 68 -14.39 -8.95 10.24
CA MET A 68 -14.22 -8.90 8.78
C MET A 68 -14.93 -7.69 8.16
N GLU A 69 -16.21 -7.47 8.51
CA GLU A 69 -16.98 -6.31 8.05
C GLU A 69 -16.29 -5.00 8.48
N PHE A 70 -15.73 -4.96 9.68
CA PHE A 70 -14.98 -3.81 10.18
C PHE A 70 -13.72 -3.53 9.37
N ARG A 71 -12.91 -4.57 9.10
CA ARG A 71 -11.71 -4.44 8.25
C ARG A 71 -12.06 -3.96 6.85
N GLN A 72 -13.15 -4.47 6.28
CA GLN A 72 -13.58 -4.07 4.94
C GLN A 72 -14.02 -2.60 4.91
N LYS A 73 -14.89 -2.16 5.83
CA LYS A 73 -15.28 -0.75 5.94
C LYS A 73 -14.10 0.18 6.20
N MET A 74 -13.14 -0.25 7.02
CA MET A 74 -11.88 0.49 7.23
C MET A 74 -11.10 0.63 5.93
N ALA A 75 -10.90 -0.47 5.21
CA ALA A 75 -10.16 -0.46 3.95
C ALA A 75 -10.82 0.44 2.89
N GLU A 76 -12.15 0.38 2.77
CA GLU A 76 -12.92 1.21 1.85
C GLU A 76 -12.80 2.71 2.20
N ARG A 77 -12.95 3.07 3.48
CA ARG A 77 -12.77 4.47 3.91
C ARG A 77 -11.34 4.95 3.73
N MET A 78 -10.34 4.11 3.98
CA MET A 78 -8.93 4.45 3.78
C MET A 78 -8.61 4.67 2.29
N ALA A 79 -9.17 3.85 1.40
CA ALA A 79 -9.00 3.98 -0.05
C ALA A 79 -9.73 5.21 -0.62
N ALA A 80 -10.87 5.62 -0.02
CA ALA A 80 -11.61 6.80 -0.44
C ALA A 80 -10.95 8.12 -0.02
N ILE A 81 -10.06 8.10 0.97
CA ILE A 81 -9.33 9.29 1.40
C ILE A 81 -8.24 9.60 0.37
N VAL A 82 -8.35 10.75 -0.27
CA VAL A 82 -7.31 11.32 -1.13
C VAL A 82 -6.76 12.56 -0.46
N VAL A 83 -5.44 12.63 -0.37
CA VAL A 83 -4.70 13.73 0.23
C VAL A 83 -3.79 14.33 -0.82
N GLU A 84 -3.86 15.65 -1.00
CA GLU A 84 -3.10 16.35 -2.03
C GLU A 84 -2.05 17.24 -1.37
N GLY A 85 -0.79 17.07 -1.77
CA GLY A 85 0.28 18.00 -1.46
C GLY A 85 0.59 18.85 -2.68
N THR A 86 0.73 20.16 -2.49
CA THR A 86 1.06 21.11 -3.57
C THR A 86 2.40 21.80 -3.34
N ALA A 87 3.14 22.04 -4.41
CA ALA A 87 4.39 22.82 -4.45
C ALA A 87 4.41 23.78 -5.65
N LEU A 88 5.41 24.67 -5.69
CA LEU A 88 5.56 25.73 -6.72
C LEU A 88 4.28 26.55 -6.96
N GLY A 89 3.59 26.94 -5.87
CA GLY A 89 2.35 27.72 -5.97
C GLY A 89 1.16 26.97 -6.57
N GLY A 90 1.17 25.63 -6.55
CA GLY A 90 0.10 24.79 -7.08
C GLY A 90 0.38 24.19 -8.46
N LYS A 91 1.54 24.48 -9.06
CA LYS A 91 1.95 23.92 -10.36
C LYS A 91 2.40 22.46 -10.28
N VAL A 92 2.76 21.97 -9.10
CA VAL A 92 3.06 20.57 -8.84
C VAL A 92 2.11 20.08 -7.76
N LYS A 93 1.38 19.00 -8.06
CA LYS A 93 0.45 18.35 -7.15
C LYS A 93 0.78 16.86 -7.05
N VAL A 94 0.83 16.34 -5.83
CA VAL A 94 1.03 14.92 -5.57
C VAL A 94 -0.12 14.43 -4.69
N SER A 95 -0.82 13.40 -5.17
CA SER A 95 -1.95 12.78 -4.49
C SER A 95 -1.53 11.47 -3.84
N TYR A 96 -1.84 11.32 -2.56
CA TYR A 96 -1.66 10.11 -1.76
C TYR A 96 -3.02 9.57 -1.31
N ASP A 97 -3.10 8.26 -1.11
CA ASP A 97 -4.26 7.64 -0.47
C ASP A 97 -4.19 7.71 1.07
N GLY A 98 -5.28 7.32 1.73
CA GLY A 98 -5.32 7.20 3.20
C GLY A 98 -4.42 6.10 3.76
N GLN A 99 -3.82 5.26 2.93
CA GLN A 99 -2.85 4.23 3.30
C GLN A 99 -1.40 4.72 3.14
N GLY A 100 -1.18 5.95 2.65
CA GLY A 100 0.13 6.51 2.41
C GLY A 100 0.79 6.04 1.11
N GLN A 101 0.04 5.50 0.15
CA GLN A 101 0.52 5.16 -1.19
C GLN A 101 0.35 6.34 -2.15
N PRO A 102 1.34 6.64 -3.00
CA PRO A 102 1.22 7.66 -4.03
C PRO A 102 0.31 7.18 -5.17
N ILE A 103 -0.74 7.94 -5.46
CA ILE A 103 -1.73 7.62 -6.50
C ILE A 103 -1.40 8.34 -7.80
N LYS A 104 -1.07 9.63 -7.73
CA LYS A 104 -0.93 10.50 -8.90
C LYS A 104 0.04 11.64 -8.66
N VAL A 105 0.76 12.02 -9.69
CA VAL A 105 1.57 13.25 -9.74
C VAL A 105 1.11 14.06 -10.95
N GLU A 106 0.76 15.32 -10.73
CA GLU A 106 0.40 16.27 -11.76
C GLU A 106 1.41 17.41 -11.75
N ILE A 107 1.96 17.70 -12.93
CA ILE A 107 2.93 18.78 -13.14
C ILE A 107 2.39 19.63 -14.29
N SER A 108 2.11 20.90 -14.02
CA SER A 108 1.67 21.84 -15.04
C SER A 108 2.83 22.19 -15.98
N ASP A 109 2.53 22.48 -17.25
CA ASP A 109 3.54 22.87 -18.26
C ASP A 109 4.34 24.11 -17.85
N ASP A 110 3.75 25.00 -17.05
CA ASP A 110 4.44 26.18 -16.51
C ASP A 110 5.48 25.84 -15.44
N ALA A 111 5.39 24.67 -14.78
CA ALA A 111 6.46 24.18 -13.91
C ALA A 111 7.67 23.72 -14.72
N ILE A 112 7.44 23.19 -15.94
CA ILE A 112 8.51 22.70 -16.83
C ILE A 112 9.51 23.81 -17.16
N LYS A 113 9.02 25.05 -17.25
CA LYS A 113 9.84 26.25 -17.52
C LYS A 113 10.78 26.63 -16.37
N GLU A 114 10.54 26.16 -15.14
CA GLU A 114 11.40 26.45 -13.99
C GLU A 114 12.65 25.56 -13.94
N GLY A 115 12.71 24.53 -14.79
CA GLY A 115 13.87 23.65 -14.93
C GLY A 115 13.79 22.38 -14.08
N GLU A 116 14.53 21.36 -14.51
CA GLU A 116 14.47 20.00 -13.97
C GLU A 116 14.75 19.93 -12.45
N THR A 117 15.72 20.71 -11.98
CA THR A 117 16.12 20.74 -10.57
C THR A 117 15.03 21.34 -9.68
N ALA A 118 14.36 22.41 -10.12
CA ALA A 118 13.28 23.05 -9.38
C ALA A 118 12.05 22.14 -9.30
N ILE A 119 11.70 21.46 -10.39
CA ILE A 119 10.57 20.52 -10.45
C ILE A 119 10.84 19.32 -9.55
N SER A 120 12.03 18.72 -9.63
CA SER A 120 12.40 17.57 -8.80
C SER A 120 12.29 17.90 -7.31
N ALA A 121 12.85 19.04 -6.89
CA ALA A 121 12.71 19.51 -5.51
C ALA A 121 11.25 19.75 -5.11
N ALA A 122 10.46 20.36 -6.01
CA ALA A 122 9.05 20.64 -5.77
C ALA A 122 8.19 19.37 -5.64
N VAL A 123 8.44 18.35 -6.47
CA VAL A 123 7.75 17.05 -6.37
C VAL A 123 8.07 16.40 -5.02
N VAL A 124 9.33 16.43 -4.59
CA VAL A 124 9.74 15.88 -3.29
C VAL A 124 9.06 16.63 -2.13
N ASP A 125 8.99 17.96 -2.20
CA ASP A 125 8.34 18.76 -1.16
C ASP A 125 6.82 18.56 -1.14
N ALA A 126 6.17 18.51 -2.30
CA ALA A 126 4.75 18.20 -2.42
C ALA A 126 4.46 16.79 -1.88
N ALA A 127 5.28 15.80 -2.22
CA ALA A 127 5.13 14.42 -1.76
C ALA A 127 5.29 14.32 -0.23
N LYS A 128 6.30 14.98 0.35
CA LYS A 128 6.49 15.01 1.81
C LYS A 128 5.29 15.61 2.54
N LYS A 129 4.75 16.73 2.03
CA LYS A 129 3.54 17.36 2.58
C LYS A 129 2.33 16.43 2.49
N ALA A 130 2.08 15.85 1.32
CA ALA A 130 0.99 14.91 1.10
C ALA A 130 1.11 13.69 2.02
N GLN A 131 2.31 13.14 2.18
CA GLN A 131 2.57 12.00 3.04
C GLN A 131 2.31 12.33 4.52
N GLN A 132 2.81 13.48 5.00
CA GLN A 132 2.55 13.92 6.38
C GLN A 132 1.06 14.13 6.63
N GLU A 133 0.36 14.79 5.73
CA GLU A 133 -1.08 15.00 5.86
C GLU A 133 -1.86 13.68 5.78
N SER A 134 -1.42 12.73 4.96
CA SER A 134 -2.01 11.38 4.88
C SER A 134 -1.91 10.63 6.21
N LEU A 135 -0.77 10.73 6.89
CA LEU A 135 -0.60 10.13 8.22
C LEU A 135 -1.48 10.79 9.28
N VAL A 136 -1.69 12.11 9.19
CA VAL A 136 -2.59 12.83 10.11
C VAL A 136 -4.05 12.42 9.85
N LYS A 137 -4.49 12.43 8.60
CA LYS A 137 -5.82 11.95 8.20
C LYS A 137 -6.05 10.50 8.59
N MET A 138 -5.07 9.62 8.38
CA MET A 138 -5.15 8.22 8.80
C MET A 138 -5.42 8.07 10.29
N LYS A 139 -4.69 8.81 11.14
CA LYS A 139 -4.92 8.81 12.60
C LYS A 139 -6.32 9.32 12.94
N GLN A 140 -6.74 10.40 12.30
CA GLN A 140 -8.04 11.03 12.56
C GLN A 140 -9.20 10.13 12.13
N THR A 141 -9.08 9.45 10.98
CA THR A 141 -10.05 8.45 10.51
C THR A 141 -10.11 7.25 11.44
N MET A 142 -8.97 6.74 11.91
CA MET A 142 -8.94 5.64 12.87
C MET A 142 -9.64 6.03 14.18
N MET A 143 -9.37 7.22 14.72
CA MET A 143 -10.04 7.72 15.94
C MET A 143 -11.55 7.90 15.72
N SER A 144 -11.95 8.50 14.59
CA SER A 144 -13.35 8.71 14.24
C SER A 144 -14.10 7.38 14.09
N MET A 145 -13.50 6.37 13.45
CA MET A 145 -14.12 5.04 13.34
C MET A 145 -14.26 4.35 14.70
N GLN A 146 -13.25 4.44 15.57
CA GLN A 146 -13.36 3.88 16.93
C GLN A 146 -14.50 4.51 17.72
N GLN A 147 -14.69 5.83 17.60
CA GLN A 147 -15.81 6.53 18.23
C GLN A 147 -17.17 6.10 17.65
N GLU A 148 -17.28 6.00 16.32
CA GLU A 148 -18.50 5.51 15.64
C GLU A 148 -18.89 4.10 16.10
N ILE A 149 -17.92 3.19 16.23
CA ILE A 149 -18.17 1.82 16.70
C ILE A 149 -18.63 1.83 18.16
N ALA A 150 -17.98 2.60 19.02
CA ALA A 150 -18.38 2.71 20.42
C ALA A 150 -19.82 3.20 20.56
N GLN A 151 -20.22 4.16 19.73
CA GLN A 151 -21.60 4.65 19.66
C GLN A 151 -22.58 3.60 19.11
N GLN A 152 -22.20 2.87 18.05
CA GLN A 152 -23.03 1.80 17.50
C GLN A 152 -23.21 0.63 18.48
N MET A 153 -22.18 0.26 19.24
CA MET A 153 -22.27 -0.75 20.31
C MET A 153 -23.21 -0.29 21.44
N GLN A 154 -23.14 0.97 21.85
CA GLN A 154 -24.04 1.51 22.87
C GLN A 154 -25.49 1.56 22.39
N ALA A 155 -25.72 1.93 21.13
CA ALA A 155 -27.06 1.95 20.53
C ALA A 155 -27.68 0.54 20.47
N GLN A 156 -26.89 -0.48 20.08
CA GLN A 156 -27.37 -1.87 20.04
C GLN A 156 -27.56 -2.50 21.43
N MET A 157 -26.88 -2.00 22.47
CA MET A 157 -27.13 -2.42 23.86
C MET A 157 -28.31 -1.70 24.51
N GLY A 158 -28.71 -0.53 24.00
CA GLY A 158 -29.86 0.25 24.50
C GLY A 158 -31.22 -0.28 24.05
N ASP A 159 -31.27 -0.98 22.90
CA ASP A 159 -32.53 -1.46 22.28
C ASP A 159 -33.01 -2.82 22.82
N LYS A 160 -32.21 -3.48 23.69
CA LYS A 160 -32.52 -4.82 24.24
C LYS A 160 -33.32 -4.78 25.56
N LYS A 161 -34.06 -3.71 25.84
CA LYS A 161 -34.82 -3.57 27.09
C LYS A 161 -36.33 -3.51 26.88
#